data_AF-A0A212SP24-F1
#
_entry.id   AF-A0A212SP24-F1
#
_cell.length_a   1.000
_cell.length_b   1.000
_cell.length_c   1.000
_cell.angle_alpha   90.00
_cell.angle_beta   90.00
_cell.angle_gamma   90.00
#
_symmetry.space_group_name_H-M   'P 1'
#
loop_
_entity.id
_entity.type
_entity.pdbx_description
1 polymer ?
#
loop_
_entity_poly.entity_id
_entity_poly.type
_entity_poly.pdbx_seq_one_letter_code
_entity_poly.pdbx_strand_id
1 'polypeptide(L)'
;MTQIRGPIGKFTPGRRLLAAAAITVATALALTACGTEGNGGGRQTGSAGSSTSSQQPSLEQGATQALFDRFEKACPEPGVNSRRPVGASKPDTAEPETIAPGETPPADPIEPAFPTGPEAELDDRDWCVSAHHEQRVIAALQKVADPTPAKVRKTLNGLGYPDERIHHLKQDGKKTRFHLDLREGGGRLCESGLAAGAVSDVVPCVAVAEGPFEVTSGVRP
;
A
#
# COMPACT_ATOMS: atom_id res chain seq x y z
N MET A 1 39.61 -26.91 -20.26
CA MET A 1 38.74 -28.11 -20.31
C MET A 1 38.75 -28.77 -18.95
N THR A 2 37.72 -28.54 -18.13
CA THR A 2 37.37 -29.42 -17.00
C THR A 2 35.93 -29.12 -16.60
N GLN A 3 35.04 -30.04 -16.93
CA GLN A 3 33.60 -30.00 -16.72
C GLN A 3 33.28 -30.68 -15.38
N ILE A 4 32.68 -29.95 -14.43
CA ILE A 4 32.14 -30.52 -13.19
C ILE A 4 30.64 -30.76 -13.41
N ARG A 5 30.28 -32.04 -13.59
CA ARG A 5 28.91 -32.55 -13.61
C ARG A 5 28.41 -32.70 -12.17
N GLY A 6 27.41 -31.90 -11.78
CA GLY A 6 26.54 -32.14 -10.63
C GLY A 6 25.15 -32.64 -11.07
N PRO A 7 24.47 -33.51 -10.32
CA PRO A 7 23.31 -34.25 -10.81
C PRO A 7 22.01 -33.44 -10.82
N ILE A 8 21.24 -33.66 -11.89
CA ILE A 8 19.89 -33.15 -12.13
C ILE A 8 18.91 -33.92 -11.23
N GLY A 9 18.45 -33.27 -10.16
CA GLY A 9 17.32 -33.76 -9.37
C GLY A 9 16.01 -33.55 -10.12
N LYS A 10 15.52 -34.60 -10.79
CA LYS A 10 14.20 -34.65 -11.41
C LYS A 10 13.13 -34.72 -10.32
N PHE A 11 12.35 -33.65 -10.14
CA PHE A 11 11.09 -33.71 -9.39
C PHE A 11 9.93 -33.34 -10.29
N THR A 12 9.15 -34.35 -10.68
CA THR A 12 7.72 -34.34 -11.05
C THR A 12 7.36 -35.77 -11.48
N PRO A 13 6.09 -36.23 -11.50
CA PRO A 13 4.84 -35.66 -10.97
C PRO A 13 4.02 -36.67 -10.14
N GLY A 14 3.58 -36.30 -8.94
CA GLY A 14 2.66 -37.12 -8.13
C GLY A 14 1.20 -36.79 -8.42
N ARG A 15 0.60 -37.43 -9.44
CA ARG A 15 -0.85 -37.50 -9.60
C ARG A 15 -1.47 -38.27 -8.42
N ARG A 16 -2.33 -37.61 -7.64
CA ARG A 16 -3.41 -38.30 -6.92
C ARG A 16 -4.74 -37.68 -7.29
N LEU A 17 -5.53 -38.51 -7.96
CA LEU A 17 -6.91 -38.29 -8.35
C LEU A 17 -7.83 -38.71 -7.19
N LEU A 18 -8.89 -37.94 -7.01
CA LEU A 18 -10.21 -38.27 -6.45
C LEU A 18 -10.33 -38.43 -4.92
N ALA A 19 -11.03 -37.47 -4.30
CA ALA A 19 -12.33 -37.75 -3.68
C ALA A 19 -13.12 -36.45 -3.54
N ALA A 20 -14.20 -36.33 -4.30
CA ALA A 20 -15.22 -35.32 -4.08
C ALA A 20 -16.04 -35.73 -2.85
N ALA A 21 -16.05 -34.89 -1.82
CA ALA A 21 -17.03 -34.95 -0.75
C ALA A 21 -17.70 -33.58 -0.68
N ALA A 22 -18.85 -33.48 -1.35
CA ALA A 22 -19.77 -32.36 -1.20
C ALA A 22 -20.49 -32.54 0.14
N ILE A 23 -20.22 -31.66 1.10
CA ILE A 23 -21.07 -31.49 2.28
C ILE A 23 -21.79 -30.16 2.12
N THR A 24 -22.97 -30.22 1.51
CA THR A 24 -23.98 -29.16 1.53
C THR A 24 -24.60 -29.11 2.92
N VAL A 25 -24.18 -28.14 3.74
CA VAL A 25 -24.93 -27.77 4.94
C VAL A 25 -25.84 -26.59 4.57
N ALA A 26 -27.11 -26.89 4.36
CA ALA A 26 -28.16 -25.90 4.25
C ALA A 26 -28.62 -25.52 5.66
N THR A 27 -28.08 -24.44 6.21
CA THR A 27 -28.67 -23.80 7.40
C THR A 27 -29.78 -22.87 6.94
N ALA A 28 -31.02 -23.34 7.04
CA ALA A 28 -32.21 -22.51 6.99
C ALA A 28 -32.24 -21.62 8.25
N LEU A 29 -31.98 -20.33 8.08
CA LEU A 29 -32.28 -19.31 9.09
C LEU A 29 -33.77 -19.03 9.03
N ALA A 30 -34.53 -19.57 9.98
CA ALA A 30 -35.90 -19.18 10.22
C ALA A 30 -35.92 -17.76 10.82
N LEU A 31 -36.52 -16.82 10.11
CA LEU A 31 -36.87 -15.49 10.61
C LEU A 31 -37.99 -15.66 11.63
N THR A 32 -37.68 -15.55 12.92
CA THR A 32 -38.70 -15.34 13.95
C THR A 32 -39.17 -13.89 13.85
N ALA A 33 -40.28 -13.70 13.13
CA ALA A 33 -41.09 -12.50 13.19
C ALA A 33 -41.71 -12.40 14.59
N CYS A 34 -41.19 -11.51 15.43
CA CYS A 34 -41.85 -11.12 16.67
C CYS A 34 -42.84 -10.00 16.33
N GLY A 35 -44.10 -10.38 16.12
CA GLY A 35 -45.22 -9.45 16.05
C GLY A 35 -45.54 -8.93 17.45
N THR A 36 -45.74 -7.61 17.56
CA THR A 36 -46.43 -7.01 18.69
C THR A 36 -47.59 -6.20 18.12
N GLU A 37 -48.80 -6.75 18.25
CA GLU A 37 -50.05 -6.01 18.05
C GLU A 37 -50.26 -5.06 19.25
N GLY A 38 -50.30 -3.76 18.96
CA GLY A 38 -50.70 -2.70 19.88
C GLY A 38 -51.81 -1.87 19.22
N ASN A 39 -53.05 -2.17 19.61
CA ASN A 39 -54.26 -1.47 19.22
C ASN A 39 -54.28 -0.01 19.75
N GLY A 40 -54.83 0.92 18.97
CA GLY A 40 -55.21 2.26 19.47
C GLY A 40 -55.03 3.37 18.44
N GLY A 41 -56.13 3.91 17.94
CA GLY A 41 -56.18 4.85 16.82
C GLY A 41 -55.83 6.31 17.14
N GLY A 42 -55.87 7.14 16.08
CA GLY A 42 -55.97 8.59 16.21
C GLY A 42 -55.10 9.41 15.26
N ARG A 43 -55.74 9.99 14.23
CA ARG A 43 -55.50 11.30 13.60
C ARG A 43 -54.09 11.70 13.11
N GLN A 44 -54.06 11.95 11.79
CA GLN A 44 -53.47 13.12 11.10
C GLN A 44 -52.26 13.80 11.73
N THR A 45 -51.12 13.76 11.04
CA THR A 45 -50.43 14.97 10.53
C THR A 45 -49.26 14.55 9.64
N GLY A 46 -49.19 15.12 8.44
CA GLY A 46 -48.01 15.02 7.60
C GLY A 46 -46.84 15.72 8.28
N SER A 47 -45.72 15.03 8.41
CA SER A 47 -44.45 15.63 8.80
C SER A 47 -43.43 15.22 7.74
N ALA A 48 -42.88 16.23 7.07
CA ALA A 48 -41.84 16.09 6.07
C ALA A 48 -40.64 15.35 6.67
N GLY A 49 -40.27 14.23 6.06
CA GLY A 49 -39.11 13.44 6.45
C GLY A 49 -37.85 14.28 6.31
N SER A 50 -37.33 14.76 7.45
CA SER A 50 -35.90 15.02 7.57
C SER A 50 -35.22 13.66 7.66
N SER A 51 -34.87 13.10 6.52
CA SER A 51 -33.92 12.00 6.46
C SER A 51 -32.55 12.55 6.83
N THR A 52 -32.25 12.60 8.13
CA THR A 52 -30.86 12.58 8.58
C THR A 52 -30.29 11.27 8.07
N SER A 53 -29.58 11.36 6.94
CA SER A 53 -28.77 10.28 6.40
C SER A 53 -27.82 9.85 7.50
N SER A 54 -28.15 8.74 8.15
CA SER A 54 -27.26 8.10 9.11
C SER A 54 -25.95 7.85 8.38
N GLN A 55 -24.91 8.58 8.77
CA GLN A 55 -23.52 8.46 8.32
C GLN A 55 -22.91 7.15 8.84
N GLN A 56 -23.61 6.04 8.66
CA GLN A 56 -23.01 4.75 8.88
C GLN A 56 -22.13 4.50 7.65
N PRO A 57 -20.80 4.40 7.81
CA PRO A 57 -19.92 4.12 6.69
C PRO A 57 -20.40 2.83 6.03
N SER A 58 -20.32 2.78 4.69
CA SER A 58 -20.64 1.56 3.99
C SER A 58 -19.74 0.43 4.51
N LEU A 59 -20.21 -0.81 4.42
CA LEU A 59 -19.43 -1.96 4.88
C LEU A 59 -18.04 -2.01 4.22
N GLU A 60 -17.94 -1.55 2.98
CA GLU A 60 -16.66 -1.42 2.26
C GLU A 60 -15.77 -0.32 2.84
N GLN A 61 -16.32 0.87 3.14
CA GLN A 61 -15.56 1.94 3.80
C GLN A 61 -15.04 1.51 5.17
N GLY A 62 -15.85 0.79 5.95
CA GLY A 62 -15.42 0.24 7.24
C GLY A 62 -14.31 -0.80 7.10
N ALA A 63 -14.36 -1.65 6.08
CA ALA A 63 -13.31 -2.64 5.81
C ALA A 63 -12.01 -1.99 5.35
N THR A 64 -12.08 -0.94 4.52
CA THR A 64 -10.92 -0.13 4.13
C THR A 64 -10.32 0.53 5.36
N GLN A 65 -11.09 1.25 6.17
CA GLN A 65 -10.55 1.89 7.37
C GLN A 65 -9.88 0.87 8.31
N ALA A 66 -10.50 -0.29 8.51
CA ALA A 66 -9.94 -1.35 9.34
C ALA A 66 -8.60 -1.89 8.81
N LEU A 67 -8.37 -1.88 7.49
CA LEU A 67 -7.09 -2.25 6.90
C LEU A 67 -6.00 -1.23 7.26
N PHE A 68 -6.30 0.06 7.13
CA PHE A 68 -5.35 1.15 7.41
C PHE A 68 -5.02 1.21 8.90
N ASP A 69 -6.05 1.25 9.76
CA ASP A 69 -5.94 1.16 11.21
C ASP A 69 -5.06 -0.01 11.67
N ARG A 70 -5.18 -1.17 11.00
CA ARG A 70 -4.41 -2.36 11.35
C ARG A 70 -2.92 -2.15 11.12
N PHE A 71 -2.53 -1.49 10.04
CA PHE A 71 -1.13 -1.20 9.76
C PHE A 71 -0.59 -0.09 10.65
N GLU A 72 -1.39 0.97 10.90
CA GLU A 72 -1.00 2.02 11.84
C GLU A 72 -0.76 1.48 13.26
N LYS A 73 -1.60 0.56 13.74
CA LYS A 73 -1.47 -0.10 15.05
C LYS A 73 -0.31 -1.10 15.11
N ALA A 74 0.13 -1.63 13.96
CA ALA A 74 1.28 -2.53 13.89
C ALA A 74 2.61 -1.77 13.97
N CYS A 75 2.59 -0.48 13.69
CA CYS A 75 3.75 0.39 13.71
C CYS A 75 3.89 1.12 15.06
N PRO A 76 5.13 1.46 15.48
CA PRO A 76 5.35 2.25 16.68
C PRO A 76 4.59 3.59 16.60
N GLU A 77 4.00 4.01 17.71
CA GLU A 77 3.47 5.38 17.81
C GLU A 77 4.60 6.39 17.54
N PRO A 78 4.30 7.54 16.91
CA PRO A 78 5.30 8.53 16.61
C PRO A 78 5.89 8.99 17.93
N GLY A 79 7.17 8.69 18.13
CA GLY A 79 7.85 9.11 19.34
C GLY A 79 7.95 10.63 19.34
N VAL A 80 7.80 11.25 20.51
CA VAL A 80 8.21 12.64 20.80
C VAL A 80 9.68 12.95 20.43
N ASN A 81 10.44 11.96 19.93
CA ASN A 81 11.84 12.04 19.56
C ASN A 81 12.16 11.53 18.13
N SER A 82 11.19 11.35 17.22
CA SER A 82 11.45 10.83 15.85
C SER A 82 12.15 11.79 14.88
N ARG A 83 12.91 12.78 15.38
CA ARG A 83 14.05 13.25 14.60
C ARG A 83 15.09 12.15 14.64
N ARG A 84 15.12 11.35 13.58
CA ARG A 84 16.28 10.55 13.19
C ARG A 84 17.57 11.30 13.58
N PRO A 85 18.47 10.72 14.38
CA PRO A 85 19.73 11.36 14.70
C PRO A 85 20.46 11.67 13.39
N VAL A 86 20.74 12.94 13.14
CA VAL A 86 21.69 13.35 12.11
C VAL A 86 23.03 12.73 12.51
N GLY A 87 23.50 11.77 11.71
CA GLY A 87 24.86 11.25 11.78
C GLY A 87 25.05 10.09 12.77
N ALA A 88 24.83 8.86 12.31
CA ALA A 88 25.49 7.70 12.90
C ALA A 88 25.61 6.58 11.86
N SER A 89 26.58 6.71 10.97
CA SER A 89 27.29 5.58 10.36
C SER A 89 28.59 6.13 9.78
N LYS A 90 29.68 6.05 10.56
CA LYS A 90 31.01 5.92 9.98
C LYS A 90 31.10 4.49 9.45
N PRO A 91 31.42 4.27 8.17
CA PRO A 91 32.15 3.08 7.77
C PRO A 91 33.64 3.40 7.73
N ASP A 92 34.40 2.35 7.96
CA ASP A 92 35.83 2.31 8.18
C ASP A 92 36.70 3.03 7.15
N THR A 93 37.84 3.49 7.66
CA THR A 93 39.05 3.91 6.95
C THR A 93 39.34 3.00 5.75
N ALA A 94 39.07 3.49 4.54
CA ALA A 94 39.66 2.95 3.32
C ALA A 94 40.95 3.73 3.02
N GLU A 95 42.04 3.00 2.75
CA GLU A 95 43.34 3.54 2.32
C GLU A 95 43.21 4.47 1.09
N PRO A 96 44.02 5.53 0.99
CA PRO A 96 44.04 6.36 -0.21
C PRO A 96 44.80 5.65 -1.35
N GLU A 97 44.10 5.42 -2.46
CA GLU A 97 44.77 5.18 -3.75
C GLU A 97 45.52 6.47 -4.17
N THR A 98 46.82 6.33 -4.41
CA THR A 98 47.73 7.40 -4.83
C THR A 98 47.33 7.99 -6.19
N ILE A 99 46.88 9.25 -6.18
CA ILE A 99 46.66 10.09 -7.37
C ILE A 99 48.02 10.58 -7.90
N ALA A 100 48.17 10.63 -9.23
CA ALA A 100 49.38 11.12 -9.90
C ALA A 100 49.66 12.62 -9.61
N PRO A 101 50.94 13.06 -9.60
CA PRO A 101 51.28 14.44 -9.19
C PRO A 101 50.83 15.47 -10.23
N GLY A 102 49.91 16.38 -9.85
CA GLY A 102 49.65 17.59 -10.64
C GLY A 102 48.26 18.22 -10.50
N GLU A 103 47.25 17.49 -10.02
CA GLU A 103 45.90 18.05 -9.83
C GLU A 103 45.59 18.10 -8.33
N THR A 104 45.52 19.30 -7.77
CA THR A 104 44.94 19.52 -6.45
C THR A 104 43.48 19.09 -6.49
N PRO A 105 43.04 18.08 -5.71
CA PRO A 105 41.63 17.77 -5.56
C PRO A 105 40.90 19.01 -5.01
N PRO A 106 39.61 19.23 -5.33
CA PRO A 106 38.83 20.26 -4.67
C PRO A 106 38.95 20.09 -3.15
N ALA A 107 39.42 21.15 -2.48
CA ALA A 107 39.78 21.14 -1.06
C ALA A 107 38.58 21.31 -0.12
N ASP A 108 37.38 21.50 -0.68
CA ASP A 108 36.17 21.65 0.10
C ASP A 108 35.57 20.27 0.39
N PRO A 109 35.29 19.93 1.66
CA PRO A 109 34.46 18.79 1.98
C PRO A 109 33.15 18.90 1.19
N ILE A 110 32.83 17.89 0.39
CA ILE A 110 31.51 17.78 -0.22
C ILE A 110 30.54 17.60 0.94
N GLU A 111 29.89 18.69 1.35
CA GLU A 111 28.83 18.65 2.35
C GLU A 111 27.74 17.72 1.80
N PRO A 112 27.37 16.65 2.53
CA PRO A 112 26.29 15.78 2.08
C PRO A 112 25.05 16.65 1.88
N ALA A 113 24.53 16.71 0.66
CA ALA A 113 23.28 17.41 0.38
C ALA A 113 22.21 16.88 1.36
N PHE A 114 21.49 17.80 2.00
CA PHE A 114 20.34 17.42 2.82
C PHE A 114 19.38 16.59 1.97
N PRO A 115 18.81 15.50 2.50
CA PRO A 115 17.84 14.73 1.76
C PRO A 115 16.67 15.63 1.34
N THR A 116 16.26 15.54 0.08
CA THR A 116 15.15 16.29 -0.50
C THR A 116 14.00 15.38 -0.95
N GLY A 117 14.11 14.08 -0.71
CA GLY A 117 13.08 13.10 -1.02
C GLY A 117 12.18 12.77 0.16
N PRO A 118 11.31 11.76 0.03
CA PRO A 118 10.39 11.32 1.08
C PRO A 118 11.09 11.02 2.41
N GLU A 119 12.37 10.63 2.37
CA GLU A 119 13.18 10.35 3.55
C GLU A 119 13.43 11.57 4.45
N ALA A 120 13.21 12.78 3.95
CA ALA A 120 13.28 14.00 4.74
C ALA A 120 11.95 14.38 5.42
N GLU A 121 10.82 13.92 4.87
CA GLU A 121 9.48 14.38 5.25
C GLU A 121 8.65 13.31 5.97
N LEU A 122 8.83 12.03 5.64
CA LEU A 122 8.13 10.90 6.26
C LEU A 122 8.82 10.49 7.56
N ASP A 123 8.03 10.29 8.61
CA ASP A 123 8.54 9.82 9.90
C ASP A 123 8.68 8.28 9.96
N ASP A 124 9.29 7.76 11.04
CA ASP A 124 9.50 6.31 11.20
C ASP A 124 8.19 5.50 11.17
N ARG A 125 7.06 6.10 11.58
CA ARG A 125 5.75 5.47 11.51
C ARG A 125 5.26 5.40 10.08
N ASP A 126 5.34 6.50 9.32
CA ASP A 126 5.00 6.54 7.90
C ASP A 126 5.79 5.50 7.11
N TRP A 127 7.10 5.40 7.36
CA TRP A 127 7.96 4.39 6.72
C TRP A 127 7.52 2.96 7.04
N CYS A 128 7.19 2.69 8.30
CA CYS A 128 6.68 1.38 8.71
C CYS A 128 5.33 1.05 8.05
N VAL A 129 4.40 2.01 8.01
CA VAL A 129 3.09 1.84 7.38
C VAL A 129 3.24 1.62 5.88
N SER A 130 4.08 2.41 5.20
CA SER A 130 4.39 2.26 3.77
C SER A 130 4.86 0.85 3.45
N ALA A 131 5.84 0.32 4.21
CA ALA A 131 6.37 -1.02 3.97
C ALA A 131 5.30 -2.12 4.00
N HIS A 132 4.25 -1.98 4.82
CA HIS A 132 3.14 -2.93 4.85
C HIS A 132 2.25 -2.83 3.60
N HIS A 133 1.94 -1.62 3.15
CA HIS A 133 1.15 -1.39 1.95
C HIS A 133 1.92 -1.80 0.69
N GLU A 134 3.19 -1.43 0.57
CA GLU A 134 4.08 -1.78 -0.55
C GLU A 134 4.11 -3.29 -0.78
N GLN A 135 4.43 -4.06 0.28
CA GLN A 135 4.50 -5.52 0.20
C GLN A 135 3.17 -6.12 -0.26
N ARG A 136 2.05 -5.61 0.26
CA ARG A 136 0.71 -6.08 -0.10
C ARG A 136 0.39 -5.79 -1.56
N VAL A 137 0.70 -4.57 -2.03
CA VAL A 137 0.41 -4.12 -3.39
C VAL A 137 1.31 -4.87 -4.40
N ILE A 138 2.62 -4.92 -4.16
CA ILE A 138 3.58 -5.64 -5.00
C ILE A 138 3.18 -7.11 -5.15
N ALA A 139 2.88 -7.80 -4.05
CA ALA A 139 2.50 -9.22 -4.07
C ALA A 139 1.23 -9.50 -4.89
N ALA A 140 0.32 -8.53 -4.99
CA ALA A 140 -0.87 -8.64 -5.81
C ALA A 140 -0.58 -8.31 -7.28
N LEU A 141 0.12 -7.21 -7.56
CA LEU A 141 0.44 -6.76 -8.91
C LEU A 141 1.36 -7.73 -9.65
N GLN A 142 2.25 -8.44 -8.94
CA GLN A 142 3.10 -9.48 -9.52
C GLN A 142 2.32 -10.65 -10.14
N LYS A 143 1.07 -10.86 -9.72
CA LYS A 143 0.18 -11.90 -10.26
C LYS A 143 -0.63 -11.41 -11.47
N VAL A 144 -0.55 -10.13 -11.80
CA VAL A 144 -1.31 -9.53 -12.91
C VAL A 144 -0.49 -9.65 -14.19
N ALA A 145 -0.86 -10.60 -15.04
CA ALA A 145 -0.35 -10.68 -16.40
C ALA A 145 -0.89 -9.51 -17.25
N ASP A 146 -0.01 -8.86 -18.01
CA ASP A 146 -0.29 -7.68 -18.85
C ASP A 146 -1.08 -6.61 -18.08
N PRO A 147 -0.43 -5.86 -17.17
CA PRO A 147 -1.08 -4.96 -16.23
C PRO A 147 -1.61 -3.70 -16.94
N THR A 148 -2.78 -3.80 -17.57
CA THR A 148 -3.50 -2.63 -18.09
C THR A 148 -4.08 -1.80 -16.96
N PRO A 149 -4.39 -0.50 -17.17
CA PRO A 149 -5.05 0.34 -16.17
C PRO A 149 -6.28 -0.32 -15.53
N ALA A 150 -7.17 -0.90 -16.35
CA ALA A 150 -8.36 -1.57 -15.84
C ALA A 150 -8.03 -2.76 -14.90
N LYS A 151 -7.02 -3.56 -15.23
CA LYS A 151 -6.59 -4.69 -14.40
C LYS A 151 -5.93 -4.21 -13.11
N VAL A 152 -5.07 -3.20 -13.18
CA VAL A 152 -4.42 -2.61 -12.00
C VAL A 152 -5.46 -2.03 -11.05
N ARG A 153 -6.40 -1.22 -11.55
CA ARG A 153 -7.54 -0.71 -10.75
C ARG A 153 -8.31 -1.83 -10.08
N LYS A 154 -8.71 -2.84 -10.86
CA LYS A 154 -9.46 -3.99 -10.32
C LYS A 154 -8.68 -4.71 -9.21
N THR A 155 -7.37 -4.88 -9.38
CA THR A 155 -6.51 -5.51 -8.36
C THR A 155 -6.43 -4.66 -7.10
N LEU A 156 -6.22 -3.35 -7.23
CA LEU A 156 -6.15 -2.42 -6.10
C LEU A 156 -7.48 -2.33 -5.34
N ASN A 157 -8.60 -2.24 -6.06
CA ASN A 157 -9.95 -2.31 -5.46
C ASN A 157 -10.16 -3.64 -4.73
N GLY A 158 -9.71 -4.76 -5.30
CA GLY A 158 -9.75 -6.07 -4.65
C GLY A 158 -8.89 -6.18 -3.39
N LEU A 159 -7.93 -5.28 -3.18
CA LEU A 159 -7.15 -5.18 -1.95
C LEU A 159 -7.79 -4.28 -0.88
N GLY A 160 -8.85 -3.55 -1.23
CA GLY A 160 -9.54 -2.60 -0.35
C GLY A 160 -9.14 -1.14 -0.55
N TYR A 161 -8.38 -0.80 -1.59
CA TYR A 161 -8.13 0.60 -1.97
C TYR A 161 -9.27 1.08 -2.87
N PRO A 162 -10.12 2.01 -2.42
CA PRO A 162 -11.25 2.48 -3.22
C PRO A 162 -10.78 3.41 -4.36
N ASP A 163 -11.62 3.59 -5.37
CA ASP A 163 -11.29 4.36 -6.59
C ASP A 163 -10.85 5.80 -6.26
N GLU A 164 -11.38 6.39 -5.18
CA GLU A 164 -11.04 7.75 -4.74
C GLU A 164 -9.59 7.89 -4.27
N ARG A 165 -8.94 6.78 -3.89
CA ARG A 165 -7.54 6.75 -3.46
C ARG A 165 -6.58 6.28 -4.55
N ILE A 166 -7.07 5.95 -5.75
CA ILE A 166 -6.25 5.47 -6.87
C ILE A 166 -6.10 6.60 -7.90
N HIS A 167 -4.91 7.18 -7.96
CA HIS A 167 -4.63 8.35 -8.79
C HIS A 167 -3.67 8.04 -9.95
N HIS A 168 -3.71 8.89 -10.97
CA HIS A 168 -2.76 8.93 -12.09
C HIS A 168 -2.50 7.58 -12.77
N LEU A 169 -3.53 6.74 -12.84
CA LEU A 169 -3.46 5.42 -13.43
C LEU A 169 -3.24 5.52 -14.96
N LYS A 170 -2.00 5.37 -15.40
CA LYS A 170 -1.58 5.63 -16.79
C LYS A 170 -0.75 4.49 -17.34
N GLN A 171 -1.13 4.01 -18.53
CA GLN A 171 -0.38 3.00 -19.24
C GLN A 171 0.83 3.62 -19.96
N ASP A 172 1.98 2.96 -19.86
CA ASP A 172 3.21 3.25 -20.60
C ASP A 172 3.75 1.93 -21.18
N GLY A 173 3.45 1.70 -22.47
CA GLY A 173 3.70 0.43 -23.13
C GLY A 173 2.99 -0.74 -22.44
N LYS A 174 3.78 -1.68 -21.91
CA LYS A 174 3.28 -2.87 -21.18
C LYS A 174 3.18 -2.67 -19.66
N LYS A 175 3.53 -1.48 -19.17
CA LYS A 175 3.52 -1.15 -17.75
C LYS A 175 2.40 -0.17 -17.47
N THR A 176 1.93 -0.12 -16.23
CA THR A 176 0.98 0.88 -15.77
C THR A 176 1.53 1.58 -14.53
N ARG A 177 1.63 2.90 -14.59
CA ARG A 177 1.97 3.74 -13.44
C ARG A 177 0.71 4.15 -12.69
N PHE A 178 0.82 4.34 -11.39
CA PHE A 178 -0.27 4.81 -10.53
C PHE A 178 0.29 5.47 -9.27
N HIS A 179 -0.59 6.16 -8.53
CA HIS A 179 -0.33 6.57 -7.15
C HIS A 179 -1.46 6.08 -6.25
N LEU A 180 -1.14 5.74 -5.01
CA LEU A 180 -2.11 5.44 -3.95
C LEU A 180 -2.07 6.55 -2.90
N ASP A 181 -3.24 7.09 -2.59
CA ASP A 181 -3.43 8.04 -1.50
C ASP A 181 -3.59 7.29 -0.17
N LEU A 182 -2.52 7.32 0.64
CA LEU A 182 -2.49 6.68 1.95
C LEU A 182 -2.61 7.69 3.10
N ARG A 183 -3.06 8.92 2.81
CA ARG A 183 -3.27 9.94 3.84
C ARG A 183 -4.38 9.48 4.77
N GLU A 184 -4.05 9.38 6.05
CA GLU A 184 -4.98 9.16 7.16
C GLU A 184 -4.81 10.30 8.17
N GLY A 185 -5.92 10.81 8.73
CA GLY A 185 -5.89 11.80 9.82
C GLY A 185 -5.10 13.09 9.54
N GLY A 186 -4.91 13.49 8.27
CA GLY A 186 -4.07 14.64 7.89
C GLY A 186 -2.59 14.30 7.65
N GLY A 187 -2.26 13.01 7.48
CA GLY A 187 -0.94 12.53 7.06
C GLY A 187 -0.57 12.91 5.63
N ARG A 188 0.66 12.57 5.23
CA ARG A 188 1.23 12.91 3.90
C ARG A 188 1.62 11.69 3.09
N LEU A 189 1.49 10.49 3.65
CA LEU A 189 1.96 9.27 3.02
C LEU A 189 1.18 8.99 1.72
N CYS A 190 1.92 8.69 0.66
CA CYS A 190 1.40 8.09 -0.54
C CYS A 190 2.34 6.99 -1.04
N GLU A 191 1.90 6.23 -2.03
CA GLU A 191 2.77 5.31 -2.78
C GLU A 191 2.78 5.66 -4.26
N SER A 192 3.96 5.61 -4.89
CA SER A 192 4.13 5.63 -6.33
C SER A 192 4.40 4.20 -6.82
N GLY A 193 3.61 3.73 -7.78
CA GLY A 193 3.68 2.35 -8.23
C GLY A 193 3.87 2.19 -9.73
N LEU A 194 4.63 1.15 -10.09
CA LEU A 194 4.83 0.68 -11.46
C LEU A 194 4.40 -0.78 -11.55
N ALA A 195 3.20 -1.04 -12.07
CA ALA A 195 2.74 -2.39 -12.36
C ALA A 195 3.38 -2.90 -13.66
N ALA A 196 4.17 -3.96 -13.56
CA ALA A 196 4.93 -4.55 -14.68
C ALA A 196 4.92 -6.10 -14.64
N GLY A 197 3.88 -6.70 -14.05
CA GLY A 197 3.83 -8.13 -13.79
C GLY A 197 4.86 -8.52 -12.72
N ALA A 198 5.64 -9.58 -12.95
CA ALA A 198 6.59 -10.11 -11.96
C ALA A 198 7.63 -9.10 -11.42
N VAL A 199 7.89 -8.01 -12.15
CA VAL A 199 8.83 -6.95 -11.76
C VAL A 199 8.11 -5.66 -11.34
N SER A 200 6.87 -5.78 -10.84
CA SER A 200 6.15 -4.63 -10.30
C SER A 200 6.86 -4.07 -9.07
N ASP A 201 6.87 -2.74 -8.97
CA ASP A 201 7.54 -2.00 -7.91
C ASP A 201 6.61 -0.93 -7.34
N VAL A 202 6.78 -0.63 -6.07
CA VAL A 202 6.00 0.37 -5.32
C VAL A 202 6.92 0.98 -4.27
N VAL A 203 6.94 2.31 -4.21
CA VAL A 203 7.80 3.07 -3.30
C VAL A 203 6.99 4.19 -2.62
N PRO A 204 7.40 4.65 -1.43
CA PRO A 204 6.71 5.74 -0.77
C PRO A 204 6.91 7.06 -1.51
N CYS A 205 5.93 7.93 -1.36
CA CYS A 205 5.97 9.33 -1.77
C CYS A 205 5.31 10.22 -0.71
N VAL A 206 5.46 11.52 -0.89
CA VAL A 206 4.84 12.54 -0.06
C VAL A 206 3.78 13.26 -0.89
N ALA A 207 2.59 13.38 -0.33
CA ALA A 207 1.50 14.16 -0.87
C ALA A 207 1.21 15.40 -0.01
N VAL A 208 0.53 16.37 -0.61
CA VAL A 208 -0.07 17.49 0.13
C VAL A 208 -1.02 16.90 1.19
N ALA A 209 -0.86 17.30 2.45
CA ALA A 209 -1.59 16.71 3.58
C ALA A 209 -3.11 16.86 3.48
N GLU A 210 -3.58 17.98 2.94
CA GLU A 210 -5.00 18.34 2.88
C GLU A 210 -5.43 18.72 1.46
N GLY A 211 -6.71 18.49 1.13
CA GLY A 211 -7.28 18.85 -0.16
C GLY A 211 -7.03 17.80 -1.25
N PRO A 212 -7.11 18.20 -2.53
CA PRO A 212 -6.89 17.32 -3.67
C PRO A 212 -5.58 16.56 -3.57
N PHE A 213 -5.56 15.34 -4.09
CA PHE A 213 -4.34 14.53 -4.10
C PHE A 213 -3.32 15.12 -5.08
N GLU A 214 -2.20 15.58 -4.52
CA GLU A 214 -1.04 16.07 -5.26
C GLU A 214 0.24 15.58 -4.59
N VAL A 215 1.17 15.02 -5.39
CA VAL A 215 2.47 14.52 -4.92
C VAL A 215 3.47 15.67 -4.88
N THR A 216 4.11 15.90 -3.73
CA THR A 216 5.10 16.97 -3.51
C THR A 216 6.53 16.47 -3.69
N SER A 217 6.83 15.25 -3.26
CA SER A 217 8.13 14.61 -3.43
C SER A 217 7.97 13.09 -3.51
N GLY A 218 8.89 12.41 -4.20
CA GLY A 218 8.78 10.98 -4.44
C GLY A 218 10.00 10.42 -5.15
N VAL A 219 10.34 9.18 -4.84
CA VAL A 219 11.29 8.42 -5.66
C VAL A 219 10.53 7.92 -6.88
N ARG A 220 11.07 8.13 -8.08
CA ARG A 220 10.43 7.63 -9.31
C ARG A 220 10.69 6.12 -9.44
N PRO A 221 9.65 5.27 -9.45
CA PRO A 221 9.80 3.87 -9.84
C PRO A 221 9.96 3.69 -11.36
#